data_AF-A0A433QNA1-F1
#
_entry.id   AF-A0A433QNA1-F1
#
_cell.length_a   1.000
_cell.length_b   1.000
_cell.length_c   1.000
_cell.angle_alpha   90.00
_cell.angle_beta   90.00
_cell.angle_gamma   90.00
#
_symmetry.space_group_name_H-M   'P 1'
#
loop_
_entity.id
_entity.type
_entity.pdbx_description
1 polymer ?
#
loop_
_entity_poly.entity_id
_entity_poly.type
_entity_poly.pdbx_seq_one_letter_code
_entity_poly.pdbx_strand_id
1 'polypeptide(L)'
;MERPQRSADTPPNESYLIVFRMVPRYVDGSIIRVTLKNFVTYEACEFRPGPHLNMIIGPNGTGKSTAVCAMALGLGGNTSGDPNRIMLLGRAKDISEFVKTGKDKASIEIELKRQGRGGNIIIKRQIKKANNTSSWQINGNVSGLTVGVNGASFLTTFPSIYILTAFFSVGQTATHKEVLAKVSALNIQVDNLCQFLPQDKVCEFAQMSPPELLRETQKAAGETELSSWHDQLTEKRSEQKTLQSVRSGLSVKSDKDALAILDSRNANLERDVLRFQEREKILARIKLLEAGIPLARYGQAKREYDDAKISRNAAHSEVRRVERANQPIEQSRGKLKKTVERTGREEKQLLEQFSIKQNQMRKKADSIERLVSSC
;
A
#
# COMPACT_ATOMS: atom_id res chain seq x y z
N MET A 1 -40.23 38.47 51.50
CA MET A 1 -39.70 39.44 52.47
C MET A 1 -38.89 38.67 53.50
N GLU A 2 -37.65 39.13 53.70
CA GLU A 2 -36.69 38.76 54.75
C GLU A 2 -36.42 37.27 55.05
N ARG A 3 -35.24 36.80 54.65
CA ARG A 3 -34.65 35.55 55.18
C ARG A 3 -34.03 35.85 56.55
N PRO A 4 -34.36 35.07 57.60
CA PRO A 4 -33.82 35.29 58.94
C PRO A 4 -32.38 34.76 59.06
N GLN A 5 -31.54 35.55 59.73
CA GLN A 5 -30.21 35.13 60.19
C GLN A 5 -30.35 34.08 61.30
N ARG A 6 -29.58 32.98 61.21
CA ARG A 6 -29.35 32.07 62.33
C ARG A 6 -27.88 32.09 62.73
N SER A 7 -27.71 32.13 64.05
CA SER A 7 -26.53 32.40 64.86
C SER A 7 -25.40 31.39 64.69
N ALA A 8 -24.20 31.91 64.86
CA ALA A 8 -22.95 31.21 65.05
C ALA A 8 -22.96 30.41 66.37
N ASP A 9 -22.54 29.14 66.29
CA ASP A 9 -21.81 28.43 67.35
C ASP A 9 -21.38 27.06 66.79
N THR A 10 -20.14 26.99 66.28
CA THR A 10 -19.46 25.73 65.97
C THR A 10 -18.02 25.84 66.49
N PRO A 11 -17.51 24.87 67.28
CA PRO A 11 -16.15 24.94 67.82
C PRO A 11 -15.11 24.87 66.71
N PRO A 12 -13.90 25.43 66.91
CA PRO A 12 -12.87 25.44 65.88
C PRO A 12 -12.37 24.01 65.68
N ASN A 13 -12.72 23.43 64.52
CA ASN A 13 -12.03 22.26 63.99
C ASN A 13 -10.60 22.68 63.65
N GLU A 14 -9.66 22.42 64.55
CA GLU A 14 -8.22 22.37 64.24
C GLU A 14 -7.99 21.29 63.19
N SER A 15 -8.16 21.69 61.93
CA SER A 15 -7.72 20.94 60.77
C SER A 15 -6.21 21.12 60.71
N TYR A 16 -5.45 20.19 61.29
CA TYR A 16 -4.04 20.06 60.98
C TYR A 16 -3.91 19.79 59.49
N LEU A 17 -3.69 20.86 58.72
CA LEU A 17 -3.23 20.76 57.35
C LEU A 17 -1.81 20.18 57.43
N ILE A 18 -1.69 18.86 57.33
CA ILE A 18 -0.41 18.22 57.06
C ILE A 18 -0.05 18.65 55.64
N VAL A 19 0.55 19.83 55.52
CA VAL A 19 1.30 20.22 54.33
C VAL A 19 2.46 19.25 54.30
N PHE A 20 2.34 18.17 53.52
CA PHE A 20 3.51 17.50 52.99
C PHE A 20 4.26 18.57 52.20
N ARG A 21 5.18 19.25 52.88
CA ARG A 21 6.17 20.09 52.24
C ARG A 21 7.03 19.08 51.47
N MET A 22 6.64 18.77 50.24
CA MET A 22 7.50 18.11 49.28
C MET A 22 8.74 18.97 49.22
N VAL A 23 9.79 18.57 49.93
CA VAL A 23 11.10 19.17 49.78
C VAL A 23 11.42 18.97 48.30
N PRO A 24 11.53 20.05 47.51
CA PRO A 24 11.63 19.90 46.07
C PRO A 24 12.93 19.13 45.79
N ARG A 25 12.78 17.93 45.20
CA ARG A 25 13.88 16.99 45.02
C ARG A 25 14.59 17.33 43.72
N TYR A 26 15.91 17.52 43.79
CA TYR A 26 16.75 17.57 42.60
C TYR A 26 16.57 16.29 41.78
N VAL A 27 16.26 16.45 40.50
CA VAL A 27 16.25 15.34 39.53
C VAL A 27 17.68 14.98 39.14
N ASP A 28 17.87 13.78 38.60
CA ASP A 28 19.15 13.35 38.06
C ASP A 28 19.65 14.37 37.01
N GLY A 29 20.93 14.74 37.05
CA GLY A 29 21.50 15.76 36.18
C GLY A 29 21.32 17.22 36.63
N SER A 30 20.59 17.48 37.73
CA SER A 30 20.44 18.85 38.23
C SER A 30 21.77 19.43 38.72
N ILE A 31 22.04 20.70 38.42
CA ILE A 31 23.20 21.42 38.99
C ILE A 31 22.89 21.81 40.44
N ILE A 32 23.67 21.28 41.38
CA ILE A 32 23.54 21.56 42.82
C ILE A 32 24.41 22.75 43.22
N ARG A 33 25.63 22.81 42.66
CA ARG A 33 26.62 23.83 43.01
C ARG A 33 27.50 24.14 41.83
N VAL A 34 27.85 25.42 41.68
CA VAL A 34 28.87 25.90 40.73
C VAL A 34 29.81 26.82 41.48
N THR A 35 31.10 26.51 41.49
CA THR A 35 32.14 27.34 42.11
C THR A 35 33.10 27.83 41.03
N LEU A 36 33.29 29.15 40.97
CA LEU A 36 34.19 29.83 40.04
C LEU A 36 35.33 30.49 40.83
N LYS A 37 36.56 30.37 40.32
CA LYS A 37 37.73 31.07 40.85
C LYS A 37 38.53 31.68 39.72
N ASN A 38 38.86 32.96 39.84
CA ASN A 38 39.62 33.75 38.87
C ASN A 38 39.11 33.61 37.42
N PHE A 39 37.79 33.55 37.24
CA PHE A 39 37.16 33.30 35.96
C PHE A 39 36.52 34.59 35.42
N VAL A 40 37.15 35.19 34.40
CA VAL A 40 36.75 36.47 33.78
C VAL A 40 36.45 37.56 34.82
N THR A 41 35.18 37.84 35.10
CA THR A 41 34.75 38.87 36.06
C THR A 41 34.86 38.40 37.51
N TYR A 42 34.77 37.10 37.77
CA TYR A 42 34.71 36.51 39.11
C TYR A 42 36.10 36.22 39.68
N GLU A 43 36.40 36.73 40.88
CA GLU A 43 37.59 36.32 41.65
C GLU A 43 37.32 35.03 42.44
N ALA A 44 36.22 35.00 43.18
CA ALA A 44 35.68 33.80 43.81
C ALA A 44 34.16 33.93 43.89
N CYS A 45 33.42 32.93 43.43
CA CYS A 45 31.97 32.92 43.49
C CYS A 45 31.44 31.49 43.62
N GLU A 46 30.36 31.30 44.36
CA GLU A 46 29.65 30.03 44.47
C GLU A 46 28.16 30.26 44.25
N PHE A 47 27.57 29.47 43.37
CA PHE A 47 26.14 29.43 43.09
C PHE A 47 25.57 28.10 43.57
N ARG A 48 24.39 28.13 44.21
CA ARG A 48 23.63 26.93 44.59
C ARG A 48 22.21 27.04 44.03
N PRO A 49 22.01 26.61 42.78
CA PRO A 49 20.70 26.64 42.15
C PRO A 49 19.69 25.77 42.90
N GLY A 50 18.44 26.22 42.99
CA GLY A 50 17.32 25.39 43.40
C GLY A 50 16.96 24.34 42.33
N PRO A 51 16.09 23.37 42.66
CA PRO A 51 15.75 22.22 41.81
C PRO A 51 14.84 22.53 40.61
N HIS A 52 14.30 23.75 40.51
CA HIS A 52 13.34 24.13 39.47
C HIS A 52 13.83 25.38 38.72
N LEU A 53 13.08 26.48 38.80
CA LEU A 53 13.44 27.73 38.15
C LEU A 53 14.50 28.49 38.96
N ASN A 54 15.56 28.91 38.27
CA ASN A 54 16.61 29.75 38.81
C ASN A 54 16.75 31.00 37.94
N MET A 55 16.75 32.18 38.57
CA MET A 55 16.93 33.45 37.87
C MET A 55 18.23 34.11 38.30
N ILE A 56 19.09 34.44 37.33
CA ILE A 56 20.32 35.23 37.54
C ILE A 56 20.04 36.67 37.10
N ILE A 57 19.97 37.60 38.05
CA ILE A 57 19.63 39.01 37.81
C ILE A 57 20.82 39.89 38.20
N GLY A 58 21.01 40.98 37.48
CA GLY A 58 22.04 41.97 37.79
C GLY A 58 22.22 43.02 36.70
N PRO A 59 22.87 44.16 37.01
CA PRO A 59 23.22 45.20 36.04
C PRO A 59 24.06 44.68 34.85
N ASN A 60 24.14 45.45 33.77
CA ASN A 60 25.01 45.10 32.63
C ASN A 60 26.48 45.08 33.06
N GLY A 61 27.26 44.12 32.55
CA GLY A 61 28.67 43.96 32.89
C GLY A 61 28.97 43.21 34.20
N THR A 62 27.97 42.84 35.01
CA THR A 62 28.20 42.13 36.30
C THR A 62 28.56 40.64 36.17
N GLY A 63 28.68 40.13 34.95
CA GLY A 63 29.09 38.74 34.71
C GLY A 63 27.95 37.73 34.62
N LYS A 64 26.68 38.13 34.48
CA LYS A 64 25.55 37.20 34.26
C LYS A 64 25.82 36.20 33.13
N SER A 65 26.16 36.70 31.94
CA SER A 65 26.52 35.86 30.79
C SER A 65 27.80 35.07 31.08
N THR A 66 28.74 35.62 31.85
CA THR A 66 29.96 34.91 32.29
C THR A 66 29.63 33.67 33.13
N ALA A 67 28.64 33.73 34.01
CA ALA A 67 28.21 32.57 34.81
C ALA A 67 27.64 31.46 33.91
N VAL A 68 26.83 31.82 32.92
CA VAL A 68 26.29 30.89 31.91
C VAL A 68 27.41 30.29 31.05
N CYS A 69 28.38 31.10 30.61
CA CYS A 69 29.57 30.61 29.91
C CYS A 69 30.36 29.61 30.76
N ALA A 70 30.52 29.88 32.06
CA ALA A 70 31.25 29.01 32.96
C ALA A 70 30.55 27.66 33.14
N MET A 71 29.22 27.65 33.22
CA MET A 71 28.44 26.40 33.28
C MET A 71 28.65 25.57 32.01
N ALA A 72 28.52 26.18 30.83
CA ALA A 72 28.76 25.48 29.57
C ALA A 72 30.20 24.93 29.47
N LEU A 73 31.20 25.73 29.82
CA LEU A 73 32.61 25.30 29.81
C LEU A 73 32.90 24.23 30.86
N GLY A 74 32.29 24.29 32.04
CA GLY A 74 32.48 23.29 33.09
C GLY A 74 31.82 21.95 32.78
N LEU A 75 30.78 21.94 31.93
CA LEU A 75 30.07 20.72 31.52
C LEU A 75 30.63 20.05 30.26
N GLY A 76 31.76 20.53 29.74
CA GLY A 76 32.41 19.94 28.55
C GLY A 76 32.23 20.71 27.25
N GLY A 77 31.64 21.92 27.29
CA GLY A 77 31.57 22.79 26.13
C GLY A 77 32.96 23.13 25.58
N ASN A 78 33.07 23.14 24.25
CA ASN A 78 34.30 23.41 23.53
C ASN A 78 34.50 24.92 23.27
N THR A 79 35.76 25.36 23.26
CA THR A 79 36.19 26.73 22.92
C THR A 79 36.80 26.84 21.53
N SER A 80 37.44 25.77 21.04
CA SER A 80 38.05 25.71 19.72
C SER A 80 37.08 25.15 18.69
N GLY A 81 37.15 25.66 17.45
CA GLY A 81 36.29 25.29 16.31
C GLY A 81 36.53 23.87 15.81
N ASP A 82 36.16 22.89 16.62
CA ASP A 82 35.94 21.53 16.17
C ASP A 82 34.83 21.57 15.11
N PRO A 83 35.08 21.19 13.84
CA PRO A 83 34.09 21.25 12.78
C PRO A 83 32.85 20.38 13.05
N ASN A 84 32.92 19.46 14.01
CA ASN A 84 31.80 18.57 14.38
C ASN A 84 31.06 19.02 15.65
N ARG A 85 31.38 20.18 16.25
CA ARG A 85 30.70 20.68 17.46
C ARG A 85 30.46 22.18 17.42
N ILE A 86 29.31 22.58 17.96
CA ILE A 86 28.91 23.99 17.99
C ILE A 86 29.87 24.78 18.90
N MET A 87 30.42 25.87 18.38
CA MET A 87 31.08 26.89 19.21
C MET A 87 30.01 27.56 20.07
N LEU A 88 29.84 27.08 21.30
CA LEU A 88 28.79 27.54 22.20
C LEU A 88 29.01 28.96 22.73
N LEU A 89 30.25 29.47 22.65
CA LEU A 89 30.66 30.74 23.21
C LEU A 89 31.33 31.61 22.13
N GLY A 90 30.62 32.57 21.57
CA GLY A 90 31.16 33.56 20.63
C GLY A 90 32.12 34.59 21.24
N ARG A 91 32.54 34.37 22.50
CA ARG A 91 33.22 35.36 23.33
C ARG A 91 34.74 35.36 23.21
N ALA A 92 35.35 34.20 23.01
CA ALA A 92 36.79 34.02 23.02
C ALA A 92 37.18 32.75 22.24
N LYS A 93 38.25 32.82 21.46
CA LYS A 93 38.77 31.67 20.70
C LYS A 93 39.65 30.80 21.59
N ASP A 94 40.40 31.43 22.49
CA ASP A 94 41.33 30.76 23.37
C ASP A 94 40.76 30.56 24.77
N ILE A 95 41.01 29.39 25.34
CA ILE A 95 40.54 29.08 26.69
C ILE A 95 41.21 29.97 27.75
N SER A 96 42.42 30.43 27.48
CA SER A 96 43.19 31.33 28.34
C SER A 96 42.52 32.70 28.53
N GLU A 97 41.70 33.16 27.58
CA GLU A 97 40.95 34.43 27.68
C GLU A 97 39.88 34.38 28.77
N PHE A 98 39.46 33.18 29.19
CA PHE A 98 38.53 33.01 30.30
C PHE A 98 39.19 33.16 31.68
N VAL A 99 40.52 33.29 31.75
CA VAL A 99 41.24 33.57 32.99
C VAL A 99 41.16 35.06 33.30
N LYS A 100 40.76 35.41 34.53
CA LYS A 100 40.68 36.80 34.99
C LYS A 100 42.02 37.53 34.77
N THR A 101 41.94 38.76 34.26
CA THR A 101 43.12 39.61 34.03
C THR A 101 43.96 39.73 35.30
N GLY A 102 45.28 39.59 35.17
CA GLY A 102 46.22 39.60 36.30
C GLY A 102 46.33 38.29 37.08
N LYS A 103 45.69 37.20 36.64
CA LYS A 103 45.82 35.86 37.23
C LYS A 103 46.36 34.87 36.18
N ASP A 104 47.05 33.83 36.66
CA ASP A 104 47.65 32.80 35.80
C ASP A 104 46.76 31.56 35.59
N LYS A 105 45.79 31.36 36.48
CA LYS A 105 44.95 30.17 36.53
C LYS A 105 43.52 30.52 36.91
N ALA A 106 42.57 29.82 36.29
CA ALA A 106 41.15 29.84 36.65
C ALA A 106 40.65 28.42 36.95
N SER A 107 39.59 28.30 37.74
CA SER A 107 38.92 27.01 37.95
C SER A 107 37.41 27.14 37.96
N ILE A 108 36.77 26.17 37.34
CA ILE A 108 35.32 25.96 37.33
C ILE A 108 35.08 24.62 38.01
N GLU A 109 34.17 24.56 38.97
CA GLU A 109 33.76 23.32 39.62
C GLU A 109 32.23 23.24 39.60
N ILE A 110 31.67 22.15 39.08
CA ILE A 110 30.23 21.94 38.95
C ILE A 110 29.87 20.63 39.61
N GLU A 111 28.91 20.68 40.53
CA GLU A 111 28.36 19.51 41.20
C GLU A 111 26.98 19.18 40.60
N LEU A 112 26.87 17.97 40.05
CA LEU A 112 25.68 17.43 39.44
C LEU A 112 25.02 16.40 40.36
N LYS A 113 23.71 16.51 40.52
CA LYS A 113 22.91 15.52 41.22
C LYS A 113 22.97 14.21 40.46
N ARG A 114 23.35 13.16 41.16
CA ARG A 114 23.17 11.79 40.69
C ARG A 114 22.36 10.97 41.69
N GLN A 115 21.33 10.27 41.24
CA GLN A 115 20.58 9.31 42.05
C GLN A 115 21.29 7.94 42.00
N GLY A 116 21.40 7.26 43.15
CA GLY A 116 22.01 5.92 43.25
C GLY A 116 23.29 5.85 44.11
N ARG A 117 23.92 4.67 44.15
CA ARG A 117 25.06 4.31 45.05
C ARG A 117 26.39 5.02 44.76
N GLY A 118 26.42 6.04 43.90
CA GLY A 118 27.65 6.72 43.45
C GLY A 118 27.86 8.14 43.96
N GLY A 119 26.91 8.72 44.71
CA GLY A 119 26.96 10.12 45.14
C GLY A 119 26.87 11.11 43.96
N ASN A 120 26.90 12.41 44.28
CA ASN A 120 26.89 13.48 43.28
C ASN A 120 28.18 13.44 42.44
N ILE A 121 28.09 13.89 41.19
CA ILE A 121 29.25 13.99 40.30
C ILE A 121 29.83 15.40 40.42
N ILE A 122 31.11 15.52 40.77
CA ILE A 122 31.82 16.81 40.83
C ILE A 122 32.79 16.88 39.66
N ILE A 123 32.55 17.80 38.74
CA ILE A 123 33.40 18.06 37.58
C ILE A 123 34.19 19.34 37.85
N LYS A 124 35.51 19.27 37.75
CA LYS A 124 36.39 20.42 37.91
C LYS A 124 37.24 20.62 36.66
N ARG A 125 37.15 21.81 36.08
CA ARG A 125 38.00 22.26 34.97
C ARG A 125 38.98 23.29 35.49
N GLN A 126 40.27 23.04 35.35
CA GLN A 126 41.33 24.01 35.63
C GLN A 126 41.90 24.54 34.32
N ILE A 127 42.01 25.86 34.22
CA ILE A 127 42.54 26.55 33.04
C ILE A 127 43.86 27.20 33.43
N LYS A 128 44.90 27.00 32.61
CA LYS A 128 46.22 27.61 32.78
C LYS A 128 46.46 28.58 31.63
N LYS A 129 46.66 29.86 31.97
CA LYS A 129 46.86 30.93 30.98
C LYS A 129 48.14 30.74 30.17
N ALA A 130 49.24 30.39 30.82
CA ALA A 130 50.57 30.31 30.23
C ALA A 130 50.67 29.46 28.95
N ASN A 131 49.97 28.32 28.91
CA ASN A 131 50.06 27.37 27.80
C ASN A 131 48.74 27.20 27.05
N ASN A 132 47.73 28.05 27.29
CA ASN A 132 46.38 27.89 26.76
C ASN A 132 45.80 26.47 26.95
N THR A 133 46.12 25.84 28.09
CA THR A 133 45.74 24.45 28.38
C THR A 133 44.66 24.40 29.45
N SER A 134 43.87 23.32 29.42
CA SER A 134 42.96 22.99 30.50
C SER A 134 43.08 21.53 30.90
N SER A 135 42.86 21.24 32.18
CA SER A 135 42.85 19.89 32.73
C SER A 135 41.52 19.64 33.44
N TRP A 136 41.02 18.42 33.33
CA TRP A 136 39.76 17.98 33.91
C TRP A 136 39.99 17.06 35.08
N GLN A 137 39.12 17.15 36.08
CA GLN A 137 39.04 16.23 37.18
C GLN A 137 37.58 15.88 37.42
N ILE A 138 37.30 14.60 37.68
CA ILE A 138 35.96 14.12 38.04
C ILE A 138 36.10 13.44 39.39
N ASN A 139 35.18 13.72 40.32
CA ASN A 139 35.04 13.07 41.61
C ASN A 139 36.39 12.91 42.35
N GLY A 140 36.68 13.82 43.27
CA GLY A 140 37.63 13.44 44.32
C GLY A 140 37.02 12.30 45.11
N ASN A 141 37.76 11.20 45.29
CA ASN A 141 37.30 10.10 46.11
C ASN A 141 36.91 10.65 47.48
N VAL A 142 35.62 10.63 47.81
CA VAL A 142 35.20 10.57 49.21
C VAL A 142 35.29 9.09 49.55
N SER A 143 36.51 8.62 49.82
CA SER A 143 36.66 7.43 50.64
C SER A 143 35.97 7.76 51.94
N GLY A 144 34.74 7.26 52.12
CA GLY A 144 34.05 7.32 53.38
C GLY A 144 35.00 6.72 54.42
N LEU A 145 35.57 7.57 55.26
CA LEU A 145 36.14 7.11 56.50
C LEU A 145 34.92 6.63 57.30
N THR A 146 34.65 5.33 57.26
CA THR A 146 33.84 4.69 58.28
C THR A 146 34.59 4.94 59.58
N VAL A 147 34.25 6.01 60.29
CA VAL A 147 34.63 6.15 61.69
C VAL A 147 33.97 4.97 62.38
N GLY A 148 34.77 3.96 62.73
CA GLY A 148 34.34 2.90 63.61
C GLY A 148 33.92 3.55 64.92
N VAL A 149 32.61 3.66 65.12
CA VAL A 149 32.05 3.98 66.43
C VAL A 149 32.19 2.73 67.30
N ASN A 150 33.37 2.57 67.89
CA ASN A 150 33.48 1.81 69.13
C ASN A 150 32.92 2.68 70.24
N GLY A 151 32.00 2.10 71.00
CA GLY A 151 31.00 2.79 71.78
C GLY A 151 31.51 3.86 72.73
N ALA A 152 30.76 4.96 72.78
CA ALA A 152 30.51 5.72 74.00
C ALA A 152 29.32 6.64 73.74
N SER A 153 28.22 6.36 74.42
CA SER A 153 27.06 7.22 74.56
C SER A 153 27.50 8.57 75.11
N PHE A 154 27.20 9.68 74.42
CA PHE A 154 26.95 10.96 75.09
C PHE A 154 26.11 11.87 74.19
N LEU A 155 24.85 12.04 74.59
CA LEU A 155 24.01 13.15 74.17
C LEU A 155 24.55 14.42 74.84
N THR A 156 25.03 15.40 74.07
CA THR A 156 24.94 16.80 74.49
C THR A 156 24.68 17.72 73.30
N THR A 157 23.48 18.27 73.34
CA THR A 157 22.98 19.47 72.67
C THR A 157 23.98 20.63 72.68
N PHE A 158 24.37 21.12 71.50
CA PHE A 158 24.65 22.55 71.25
C PHE A 158 24.42 22.86 69.75
N PRO A 159 23.59 23.86 69.41
CA PRO A 159 23.48 24.37 68.05
C PRO A 159 24.54 25.46 67.84
N SER A 160 25.02 25.58 66.60
CA SER A 160 25.93 26.64 66.12
C SER A 160 27.42 26.44 66.40
N ILE A 161 28.05 25.56 65.61
CA ILE A 161 29.40 25.72 65.07
C ILE A 161 29.46 24.83 63.81
N TYR A 162 29.25 25.43 62.64
CA TYR A 162 29.54 24.79 61.36
C TYR A 162 31.05 24.80 61.19
N ILE A 163 31.75 23.77 61.67
CA ILE A 163 33.13 23.51 61.24
C ILE A 163 33.05 23.09 59.78
N LEU A 164 33.33 24.06 58.89
CA LEU A 164 33.60 23.84 57.48
C LEU A 164 34.96 23.12 57.37
N THR A 165 34.97 21.83 57.65
CA THR A 165 36.09 20.96 57.30
C THR A 165 36.14 20.89 55.77
N ALA A 166 36.96 21.74 55.17
CA ALA A 166 37.30 21.69 53.75
C ALA A 166 38.06 20.37 53.49
N PHE A 167 37.31 19.31 53.18
CA PHE A 167 37.87 18.09 52.63
C PHE A 167 38.35 18.36 51.21
N PHE A 168 39.66 18.59 51.05
CA PHE A 168 40.33 18.51 49.76
C PHE A 168 40.42 17.04 49.36
N SER A 169 39.37 16.49 48.77
CA SER A 169 39.48 15.24 48.02
C SER A 169 40.29 15.52 46.75
N VAL A 170 41.43 14.84 46.56
CA VAL A 170 42.21 14.89 45.32
C VAL A 170 41.31 14.33 44.20
N GLY A 171 40.86 15.20 43.31
CA GLY A 171 40.10 14.83 42.11
C GLY A 171 40.90 13.86 41.25
N GLN A 172 40.28 12.78 40.76
CA GLN A 172 40.94 11.95 39.75
C GLN A 172 41.04 12.75 38.46
N THR A 173 42.24 12.80 37.87
CA THR A 173 42.45 13.38 36.54
C THR A 173 41.58 12.64 35.54
N ALA A 174 40.79 13.37 34.78
CA ALA A 174 39.88 12.82 33.78
C ALA A 174 40.21 13.38 32.39
N THR A 175 39.81 12.64 31.36
CA THR A 175 39.85 13.14 29.98
C THR A 175 38.58 13.91 29.64
N HIS A 176 38.63 14.84 28.67
CA HIS A 176 37.43 15.56 28.20
C HIS A 176 36.34 14.59 27.72
N LYS A 177 36.74 13.50 27.04
CA LYS A 177 35.82 12.45 26.57
C LYS A 177 35.11 11.74 27.73
N GLU A 178 35.80 11.47 28.84
CA GLU A 178 35.19 10.89 30.04
C GLU A 178 34.20 11.84 30.71
N VAL A 179 34.55 13.13 30.81
CA VAL A 179 33.65 14.17 31.34
C VAL A 179 32.37 14.18 30.50
N LEU A 180 32.52 14.25 29.18
CA LEU A 180 31.38 14.27 28.28
C LEU A 180 30.51 13.01 28.41
N ALA A 181 31.12 11.82 28.53
CA ALA A 181 30.38 10.58 28.72
C ALA A 181 29.57 10.56 30.04
N LYS A 182 30.10 11.16 31.11
CA LYS A 182 29.38 11.29 32.39
C LYS A 182 28.23 12.31 32.29
N VAL A 183 28.46 13.41 31.57
CA VAL A 183 27.47 14.47 31.35
C VAL A 183 26.33 13.99 30.44
N SER A 184 26.66 13.27 29.35
CA SER A 184 25.67 12.68 28.45
C SER A 184 24.86 11.58 29.11
N ALA A 185 25.45 10.81 30.03
CA ALA A 185 24.74 9.81 30.82
C ALA A 185 23.68 10.41 31.76
N LEU A 186 23.79 11.70 32.10
CA LEU A 186 22.79 12.46 32.86
C LEU A 186 21.81 13.23 31.97
N ASN A 187 21.79 12.94 30.66
CA ASN A 187 21.01 13.64 29.65
C ASN A 187 21.24 15.16 29.60
N ILE A 188 22.50 15.57 29.82
CA ILE A 188 22.92 16.97 29.66
C ILE A 188 23.67 17.08 28.33
N GLN A 189 23.13 17.88 27.42
CA GLN A 189 23.70 18.13 26.09
C GLN A 189 24.03 19.61 25.97
N VAL A 190 25.29 19.96 26.25
CA VAL A 190 25.74 21.35 26.15
C VAL A 190 25.79 21.82 24.70
N ASP A 191 26.03 20.90 23.75
CA ASP A 191 26.14 21.18 22.32
C ASP A 191 24.76 21.35 21.62
N ASN A 192 23.65 21.03 22.30
CA ASN A 192 22.30 21.14 21.75
C ASN A 192 21.65 22.48 22.10
N LEU A 193 21.35 23.29 21.08
CA LEU A 193 20.77 24.63 21.23
C LEU A 193 19.38 24.64 21.91
N CYS A 194 18.65 23.51 21.88
CA CYS A 194 17.36 23.38 22.54
C CYS A 194 17.47 23.27 24.08
N GLN A 195 18.61 22.76 24.59
CA GLN A 195 18.86 22.64 26.03
C GLN A 195 19.75 23.78 26.56
N PHE A 196 20.65 24.31 25.72
CA PHE A 196 21.49 25.44 26.05
C PHE A 196 21.44 26.49 24.93
N LEU A 197 20.77 27.61 25.20
CA LEU A 197 20.62 28.71 24.24
C LEU A 197 21.46 29.92 24.65
N PRO A 198 22.68 30.10 24.11
CA PRO A 198 23.48 31.28 24.38
C PRO A 198 22.98 32.48 23.55
N GLN A 199 23.19 33.68 24.09
CA GLN A 199 22.72 34.95 23.50
C GLN A 199 23.15 35.13 22.02
N ASP A 200 24.37 34.73 21.68
CA ASP A 200 24.94 34.93 20.33
C ASP A 200 24.43 33.90 19.30
N LYS A 201 23.75 32.83 19.75
CA LYS A 201 23.28 31.71 18.91
C LYS A 201 21.76 31.65 18.77
N VAL A 202 21.05 32.68 19.27
CA VAL A 202 19.59 32.79 19.12
C VAL A 202 19.20 32.87 17.64
N CYS A 203 20.00 33.53 16.81
CA CYS A 203 19.75 33.60 15.37
C CYS A 203 19.91 32.24 14.68
N GLU A 204 20.95 31.47 15.02
CA GLU A 204 21.16 30.12 14.48
C GLU A 204 20.02 29.18 14.89
N PHE A 205 19.52 29.31 16.11
CA PHE A 205 18.34 28.57 16.56
C PHE A 205 17.10 28.88 15.71
N ALA A 206 16.86 30.15 15.39
CA ALA A 206 15.73 30.55 14.55
C ALA A 206 15.88 30.15 13.07
N GLN A 207 17.11 29.92 12.61
CA GLN A 207 17.41 29.51 11.23
C GLN A 207 17.33 27.99 11.02
N MET A 208 17.28 27.19 12.09
CA MET A 208 17.17 25.74 11.97
C MET A 208 15.89 25.33 11.21
N SER A 209 16.04 24.33 10.35
CA SER A 209 14.90 23.79 9.61
C SER A 209 13.94 23.06 10.58
N PRO A 210 12.62 23.03 10.31
CA PRO A 210 11.68 22.31 11.18
C PRO A 210 12.07 20.83 11.44
N PRO A 211 12.60 20.05 10.46
CA PRO A 211 13.08 18.70 10.73
C PRO A 211 14.31 18.63 11.65
N GLU A 212 15.21 19.59 11.54
CA GLU A 212 16.40 19.68 12.39
C GLU A 212 16.03 20.08 13.81
N LEU A 213 15.16 21.06 13.97
CA LEU A 213 14.60 21.46 15.26
C LEU A 213 13.89 20.28 15.96
N LEU A 214 13.17 19.45 15.19
CA LEU A 214 12.56 18.24 15.72
C LEU A 214 13.61 17.23 16.22
N ARG A 215 14.68 17.00 15.45
CA ARG A 215 15.78 16.10 15.86
C ARG A 215 16.46 16.58 17.14
N GLU A 216 16.79 17.87 17.21
CA GLU A 216 17.43 18.46 18.39
C GLU A 216 16.49 18.46 19.61
N THR A 217 15.19 18.67 19.40
CA THR A 217 14.18 18.55 20.46
C THR A 217 14.05 17.12 20.95
N GLN A 218 14.02 16.13 20.05
CA GLN A 218 13.96 14.71 20.41
C GLN A 218 15.21 14.26 21.17
N LYS A 219 16.39 14.77 20.80
CA LYS A 219 17.61 14.51 21.58
C LYS A 219 17.54 15.11 22.97
N ALA A 220 17.00 16.33 23.13
CA ALA A 220 16.96 17.01 24.42
C ALA A 220 15.88 16.46 25.37
N ALA A 221 14.67 16.23 24.86
CA ALA A 221 13.50 15.87 25.65
C ALA A 221 13.14 14.38 25.58
N GLY A 222 13.60 13.68 24.55
CA GLY A 222 13.29 12.27 24.31
C GLY A 222 14.25 11.33 25.03
N GLU A 223 13.80 10.08 25.14
CA GLU A 223 14.64 8.97 25.58
C GLU A 223 15.70 8.67 24.51
N THR A 224 16.86 8.15 24.93
CA THR A 224 18.00 7.88 24.04
C THR A 224 17.63 6.97 22.85
N GLU A 225 16.65 6.08 23.02
CA GLU A 225 16.17 5.18 21.96
C GLU A 225 15.37 5.90 20.87
N LEU A 226 14.68 7.00 21.20
CA LEU A 226 13.78 7.69 20.27
C LEU A 226 14.53 8.29 19.07
N SER A 227 15.70 8.88 19.32
CA SER A 227 16.56 9.41 18.26
C SER A 227 17.07 8.31 17.34
N SER A 228 17.45 7.15 17.91
CA SER A 228 17.90 5.99 17.12
C SER A 228 16.80 5.47 16.20
N TRP A 229 15.56 5.36 16.70
CA TRP A 229 14.43 4.94 15.88
C TRP A 229 14.13 5.95 14.76
N HIS A 230 14.22 7.24 15.05
CA HIS A 230 14.02 8.28 14.03
C HIS A 230 15.08 8.20 12.91
N ASP A 231 16.33 7.93 13.26
CA ASP A 231 17.41 7.74 12.29
C ASP A 231 17.20 6.49 11.43
N GLN A 232 16.87 5.35 12.05
CA GLN A 232 16.55 4.11 11.32
C GLN A 232 15.36 4.29 10.38
N LEU A 233 14.33 5.03 10.81
CA LEU A 233 13.14 5.28 9.99
C LEU A 233 13.48 6.17 8.79
N THR A 234 14.35 7.17 8.99
CA THR A 234 14.84 8.03 7.91
C THR A 234 15.63 7.22 6.88
N GLU A 235 16.50 6.33 7.34
CA GLU A 235 17.27 5.42 6.48
C GLU A 235 16.35 4.51 5.67
N LYS A 236 15.43 3.79 6.33
CA LYS A 236 14.45 2.93 5.65
C LYS A 236 13.59 3.69 4.64
N ARG A 237 13.24 4.95 4.93
CA ARG A 237 12.51 5.80 3.98
C ARG A 237 13.33 6.13 2.74
N SER A 238 14.63 6.36 2.92
CA SER A 238 15.56 6.60 1.80
C SER A 238 15.71 5.36 0.92
N GLU A 239 15.87 4.17 1.53
CA GLU A 239 15.93 2.88 0.84
C GLU A 239 14.65 2.61 0.06
N GLN A 240 13.49 2.83 0.69
CA GLN A 240 12.19 2.65 0.06
C GLN A 240 12.06 3.54 -1.19
N LYS A 241 12.52 4.79 -1.12
CA LYS A 241 12.45 5.73 -2.26
C LYS A 241 13.33 5.25 -3.42
N THR A 242 14.52 4.74 -3.14
CA THR A 242 15.43 4.17 -4.13
C THR A 242 14.84 2.91 -4.76
N LEU A 243 14.28 2.01 -3.97
CA LEU A 243 13.60 0.82 -4.48
C LEU A 243 12.37 1.18 -5.33
N GLN A 244 11.63 2.21 -4.93
CA GLN A 244 10.46 2.67 -5.67
C GLN A 244 10.84 3.32 -7.01
N SER A 245 11.91 4.12 -7.04
CA SER A 245 12.40 4.70 -8.31
C SER A 245 12.88 3.62 -9.26
N VAL A 246 13.66 2.65 -8.78
CA VAL A 246 14.11 1.48 -9.56
C VAL A 246 12.92 0.67 -10.09
N ARG A 247 11.94 0.38 -9.22
CA ARG A 247 10.70 -0.33 -9.58
C ARG A 247 9.91 0.40 -10.65
N SER A 248 9.80 1.72 -10.56
CA SER A 248 9.07 2.54 -11.54
C SER A 248 9.82 2.77 -12.86
N GLY A 249 11.14 2.60 -12.85
CA GLY A 249 12.04 2.98 -13.94
C GLY A 249 12.28 1.92 -15.00
N LEU A 250 12.40 0.63 -14.66
CA LEU A 250 12.91 -0.37 -15.62
C LEU A 250 12.04 -1.62 -15.88
N SER A 251 11.39 -2.23 -14.88
CA SER A 251 10.73 -3.54 -15.10
C SER A 251 9.21 -3.45 -15.14
N VAL A 252 8.57 -2.73 -14.21
CA VAL A 252 7.10 -2.83 -14.07
C VAL A 252 6.31 -2.21 -15.23
N LYS A 253 6.82 -1.17 -15.90
CA LYS A 253 6.12 -0.59 -17.07
C LYS A 253 6.23 -1.50 -18.29
N SER A 254 7.44 -1.94 -18.61
CA SER A 254 7.68 -2.89 -19.70
C SER A 254 6.90 -4.18 -19.51
N ASP A 255 6.89 -4.73 -18.29
CA ASP A 255 6.18 -5.99 -18.00
C ASP A 255 4.66 -5.80 -18.06
N LYS A 256 4.14 -4.64 -17.64
CA LYS A 256 2.72 -4.31 -17.80
C LYS A 256 2.30 -4.16 -19.26
N ASP A 257 3.12 -3.51 -20.07
CA ASP A 257 2.85 -3.33 -21.50
C ASP A 257 2.92 -4.68 -22.23
N ALA A 258 3.90 -5.53 -21.88
CA ALA A 258 4.00 -6.89 -22.41
C ALA A 258 2.79 -7.76 -22.03
N LEU A 259 2.32 -7.69 -20.79
CA LEU A 259 1.11 -8.39 -20.34
C LEU A 259 -0.13 -7.93 -21.10
N ALA A 260 -0.31 -6.62 -21.30
CA ALA A 260 -1.44 -6.09 -22.04
C ALA A 260 -1.46 -6.56 -23.52
N ILE A 261 -0.28 -6.68 -24.13
CA ILE A 261 -0.15 -7.24 -25.49
C ILE A 261 -0.55 -8.72 -25.52
N LEU A 262 -0.10 -9.52 -24.54
CA LEU A 262 -0.42 -10.94 -24.45
C LEU A 262 -1.92 -11.18 -24.20
N ASP A 263 -2.55 -10.39 -23.32
CA ASP A 263 -3.98 -10.48 -23.05
C ASP A 263 -4.82 -10.15 -24.30
N SER A 264 -4.45 -9.10 -25.04
CA SER A 264 -5.10 -8.76 -26.31
C SER A 264 -4.95 -9.88 -27.35
N ARG A 265 -3.77 -10.52 -27.40
CA ARG A 265 -3.52 -11.65 -28.29
C ARG A 265 -4.35 -12.89 -27.92
N ASN A 266 -4.46 -13.21 -26.63
CA ASN A 266 -5.30 -14.31 -26.15
C ASN A 266 -6.77 -14.06 -26.47
N ALA A 267 -7.29 -12.85 -26.24
CA ALA A 267 -8.67 -12.49 -26.57
C ALA A 267 -8.98 -12.63 -28.09
N ASN A 268 -7.99 -12.37 -28.95
CA ASN A 268 -8.13 -12.60 -30.39
C ASN A 268 -8.18 -14.10 -30.72
N LEU A 269 -7.27 -14.89 -30.16
CA LEU A 269 -7.22 -16.34 -30.38
C LEU A 269 -8.48 -17.04 -29.88
N GLU A 270 -9.00 -16.64 -28.72
CA GLU A 270 -10.27 -17.17 -28.19
C GLU A 270 -11.44 -16.93 -29.16
N ARG A 271 -11.53 -15.73 -29.75
CA ARG A 271 -12.55 -15.42 -30.76
C ARG A 271 -12.40 -16.28 -32.01
N ASP A 272 -11.17 -16.51 -32.47
CA ASP A 272 -10.91 -17.33 -33.65
C ASP A 272 -11.23 -18.82 -33.40
N VAL A 273 -10.90 -19.34 -32.21
CA VAL A 273 -11.26 -20.71 -31.79
C VAL A 273 -12.78 -20.89 -31.74
N LEU A 274 -13.50 -19.93 -31.15
CA LEU A 274 -14.97 -19.98 -31.10
C LEU A 274 -15.59 -19.99 -32.51
N ARG A 275 -15.13 -19.10 -33.40
CA ARG A 275 -15.57 -19.06 -34.81
C ARG A 275 -15.28 -20.36 -35.54
N PHE A 276 -14.13 -20.99 -35.28
CA PHE A 276 -13.77 -22.27 -35.86
C PHE A 276 -14.74 -23.38 -35.40
N GLN A 277 -15.02 -23.46 -34.10
CA GLN A 277 -15.96 -24.44 -33.55
C GLN A 277 -17.39 -24.24 -34.06
N GLU A 278 -17.86 -23.00 -34.18
CA GLU A 278 -19.16 -22.70 -34.79
C GLU A 278 -19.22 -23.14 -36.25
N ARG A 279 -18.16 -22.84 -37.01
CA ARG A 279 -18.05 -23.28 -38.41
C ARG A 279 -18.12 -24.80 -38.54
N GLU A 280 -17.43 -25.55 -37.68
CA GLU A 280 -17.50 -27.02 -37.69
C GLU A 280 -18.93 -27.53 -37.45
N LYS A 281 -19.66 -26.94 -36.49
CA LYS A 281 -21.06 -27.29 -36.22
C LYS A 281 -21.96 -27.02 -37.43
N ILE A 282 -21.79 -25.87 -38.08
CA ILE A 282 -22.56 -25.50 -39.28
C ILE A 282 -22.26 -26.47 -40.42
N LEU A 283 -20.98 -26.79 -40.67
CA LEU A 283 -20.60 -27.74 -41.72
C LEU A 283 -21.17 -29.14 -41.46
N ALA A 284 -21.13 -29.62 -40.22
CA ALA A 284 -21.75 -30.89 -39.85
C ALA A 284 -23.27 -30.87 -40.11
N ARG A 285 -23.94 -29.75 -39.82
CA ARG A 285 -25.38 -29.58 -40.10
C ARG A 285 -25.68 -29.52 -41.59
N ILE A 286 -24.88 -28.82 -42.38
CA ILE A 286 -25.01 -28.76 -43.84
C ILE A 286 -24.92 -30.18 -44.42
N LYS A 287 -23.89 -30.94 -44.05
CA LYS A 287 -23.71 -32.32 -44.53
C LYS A 287 -24.93 -33.21 -44.20
N LEU A 288 -25.49 -33.07 -43.00
CA LEU A 288 -26.70 -33.80 -42.61
C LEU A 288 -27.92 -33.37 -43.44
N LEU A 289 -28.10 -32.07 -43.68
CA LEU A 289 -29.21 -31.55 -44.48
C LEU A 289 -29.08 -31.94 -45.96
N GLU A 290 -27.87 -31.91 -46.52
CA GLU A 290 -27.57 -32.37 -47.87
C GLU A 290 -27.96 -33.84 -48.07
N ALA A 291 -27.65 -34.70 -47.10
CA ALA A 291 -28.12 -36.09 -47.10
C ALA A 291 -29.64 -36.23 -46.95
N GLY A 292 -30.30 -35.26 -46.28
CA GLY A 292 -31.75 -35.21 -46.11
C GLY A 292 -32.53 -34.80 -47.35
N ILE A 293 -31.94 -34.00 -48.26
CA ILE A 293 -32.62 -33.52 -49.48
C ILE A 293 -33.11 -34.68 -50.37
N PRO A 294 -32.28 -35.69 -50.71
CA PRO A 294 -32.73 -36.86 -51.47
C PRO A 294 -33.85 -37.64 -50.75
N LEU A 295 -33.76 -37.77 -49.42
CA LEU A 295 -34.76 -38.49 -48.64
C LEU A 295 -36.11 -37.76 -48.67
N ALA A 296 -36.10 -36.43 -48.56
CA ALA A 296 -37.30 -35.60 -48.68
C ALA A 296 -37.91 -35.68 -50.09
N ARG A 297 -37.07 -35.62 -51.14
CA ARG A 297 -37.50 -35.79 -52.54
C ARG A 297 -38.11 -37.17 -52.78
N TYR A 298 -37.48 -38.23 -52.27
CA TYR A 298 -38.04 -39.58 -52.32
C TYR A 298 -39.37 -39.66 -51.59
N GLY A 299 -39.47 -39.06 -50.40
CA GLY A 299 -40.72 -39.01 -49.63
C GLY A 299 -41.85 -38.30 -50.38
N GLN A 300 -41.56 -37.22 -51.09
CA GLN A 300 -42.54 -36.55 -51.95
C GLN A 300 -42.95 -37.43 -53.14
N ALA A 301 -41.99 -37.95 -53.90
CA ALA A 301 -42.27 -38.80 -55.06
C ALA A 301 -43.02 -40.07 -54.68
N LYS A 302 -42.75 -40.64 -53.50
CA LYS A 302 -43.45 -41.80 -52.96
C LYS A 302 -44.92 -41.48 -52.64
N ARG A 303 -45.20 -40.32 -52.04
CA ARG A 303 -46.58 -39.87 -51.81
C ARG A 303 -47.35 -39.73 -53.13
N GLU A 304 -46.74 -39.07 -54.11
CA GLU A 304 -47.33 -38.92 -55.45
C GLU A 304 -47.57 -40.28 -56.13
N TYR A 305 -46.64 -41.23 -56.00
CA TYR A 305 -46.83 -42.60 -56.48
C TYR A 305 -47.97 -43.32 -55.77
N ASP A 306 -48.04 -43.23 -54.44
CA ASP A 306 -49.07 -43.89 -53.64
C ASP A 306 -50.47 -43.34 -54.01
N ASP A 307 -50.60 -42.02 -54.17
CA ASP A 307 -51.85 -41.36 -54.60
C ASP A 307 -52.25 -41.78 -56.03
N ALA A 308 -51.29 -41.82 -56.96
CA ALA A 308 -51.51 -42.27 -58.33
C ALA A 308 -51.87 -43.77 -58.39
N LYS A 309 -51.25 -44.60 -57.54
CA LYS A 309 -51.54 -46.03 -57.43
C LYS A 309 -52.96 -46.27 -56.93
N ILE A 310 -53.42 -45.50 -55.95
CA ILE A 310 -54.81 -45.54 -55.46
C ILE A 310 -55.77 -45.20 -56.61
N SER A 311 -55.52 -44.09 -57.31
CA SER A 311 -56.34 -43.62 -58.43
C SER A 311 -56.38 -44.62 -59.60
N ARG A 312 -55.22 -45.20 -59.95
CA ARG A 312 -55.11 -46.25 -60.97
C ARG A 312 -55.91 -47.49 -60.59
N ASN A 313 -55.80 -47.94 -59.33
CA ASN A 313 -56.53 -49.12 -58.87
C ASN A 313 -58.05 -48.89 -58.90
N ALA A 314 -58.50 -47.69 -58.52
CA ALA A 314 -59.90 -47.28 -58.61
C ALA A 314 -60.38 -47.30 -60.08
N ALA A 315 -59.66 -46.64 -60.99
CA ALA A 315 -59.98 -46.64 -62.42
C ALA A 315 -59.96 -48.04 -63.03
N HIS A 316 -58.99 -48.89 -62.67
CA HIS A 316 -58.91 -50.27 -63.15
C HIS A 316 -60.10 -51.11 -62.68
N SER A 317 -60.55 -50.90 -61.43
CA SER A 317 -61.75 -51.57 -60.92
C SER A 317 -63.01 -51.16 -61.69
N GLU A 318 -63.09 -49.89 -62.10
CA GLU A 318 -64.20 -49.34 -62.87
C GLU A 318 -64.21 -49.83 -64.32
N VAL A 319 -63.04 -49.87 -64.99
CA VAL A 319 -62.90 -50.48 -66.32
C VAL A 319 -63.35 -51.94 -66.29
N ARG A 320 -62.90 -52.73 -65.30
CA ARG A 320 -63.35 -54.12 -65.14
C ARG A 320 -64.85 -54.25 -64.87
N ARG A 321 -65.48 -53.24 -64.29
CA ARG A 321 -66.94 -53.20 -64.07
C ARG A 321 -67.67 -52.97 -65.39
N VAL A 322 -67.23 -51.98 -66.17
CA VAL A 322 -67.79 -51.63 -67.48
C VAL A 322 -67.57 -52.76 -68.49
N GLU A 323 -66.39 -53.38 -68.53
CA GLU A 323 -66.11 -54.52 -69.40
C GLU A 323 -67.05 -55.70 -69.12
N ARG A 324 -67.30 -56.01 -67.84
CA ARG A 324 -68.29 -57.03 -67.45
C ARG A 324 -69.71 -56.64 -67.87
N ALA A 325 -70.09 -55.38 -67.73
CA ALA A 325 -71.41 -54.90 -68.14
C ALA A 325 -71.60 -54.91 -69.67
N ASN A 326 -70.54 -54.64 -70.44
CA ASN A 326 -70.57 -54.58 -71.90
C ASN A 326 -70.31 -55.93 -72.59
N GLN A 327 -69.87 -56.95 -71.85
CA GLN A 327 -69.67 -58.31 -72.37
C GLN A 327 -70.87 -58.87 -73.17
N PRO A 328 -72.14 -58.78 -72.70
CA PRO A 328 -73.28 -59.23 -73.50
C PRO A 328 -73.52 -58.41 -74.78
N ILE A 329 -73.19 -57.11 -74.75
CA ILE A 329 -73.28 -56.22 -75.93
C ILE A 329 -72.23 -56.60 -76.96
N GLU A 330 -70.98 -56.85 -76.55
CA GLU A 330 -69.91 -57.29 -77.44
C GLU A 330 -70.22 -58.65 -78.07
N GLN A 331 -70.77 -59.60 -77.31
CA GLN A 331 -71.24 -60.88 -77.86
C GLN A 331 -72.36 -60.67 -78.89
N SER A 332 -73.28 -59.74 -78.63
CA SER A 332 -74.36 -59.40 -79.57
C SER A 332 -73.82 -58.71 -80.83
N ARG A 333 -72.84 -57.81 -80.69
CA ARG A 333 -72.13 -57.13 -81.79
C ARG A 333 -71.37 -58.13 -82.66
N GLY A 334 -70.71 -59.11 -82.04
CA GLY A 334 -70.03 -60.20 -82.75
C GLY A 334 -70.98 -61.08 -83.56
N LYS A 335 -72.17 -61.40 -83.01
CA LYS A 335 -73.23 -62.10 -83.76
C LYS A 335 -73.73 -61.27 -84.95
N LEU A 336 -74.02 -59.99 -84.73
CA LEU A 336 -74.50 -59.08 -85.78
C LEU A 336 -73.47 -58.92 -86.91
N LYS A 337 -72.18 -58.82 -86.58
CA LYS A 337 -71.10 -58.73 -87.57
C LYS A 337 -71.04 -59.97 -88.46
N LYS A 338 -71.16 -61.17 -87.88
CA LYS A 338 -71.25 -62.42 -88.66
C LYS A 338 -72.47 -62.42 -89.58
N THR A 339 -73.61 -61.88 -89.13
CA THR A 339 -74.81 -61.75 -89.96
C THR A 339 -74.57 -60.80 -91.13
N VAL A 340 -73.96 -59.63 -90.91
CA VAL A 340 -73.62 -58.68 -91.97
C VAL A 340 -72.65 -59.29 -92.98
N GLU A 341 -71.60 -59.98 -92.52
CA GLU A 341 -70.66 -60.68 -93.40
C GLU A 341 -71.33 -61.79 -94.22
N ARG A 342 -72.34 -62.46 -93.68
CA ARG A 342 -73.14 -63.46 -94.41
C ARG A 342 -74.01 -62.81 -95.47
N THR A 343 -74.76 -61.77 -95.12
CA THR A 343 -75.63 -61.04 -96.05
C THR A 343 -74.82 -60.39 -97.18
N GLY A 344 -73.63 -59.85 -96.90
CA GLY A 344 -72.74 -59.31 -97.93
C GLY A 344 -72.18 -60.39 -98.89
N ARG A 345 -72.04 -61.65 -98.45
CA ARG A 345 -71.71 -62.76 -99.36
C ARG A 345 -72.90 -63.16 -100.22
N GLU A 346 -74.10 -63.22 -99.64
CA GLU A 346 -75.35 -63.50 -100.34
C GLU A 346 -75.60 -62.45 -101.45
N GLU A 347 -75.37 -61.17 -101.15
CA GLU A 347 -75.49 -60.07 -102.11
C GLU A 347 -74.51 -60.18 -103.28
N LYS A 348 -73.22 -60.51 -103.00
CA LYS A 348 -72.23 -60.74 -104.07
C LYS A 348 -72.60 -61.89 -104.98
N GLN A 349 -73.11 -63.00 -104.43
CA GLN A 349 -73.56 -64.14 -105.21
C GLN A 349 -74.76 -63.78 -106.11
N LEU A 350 -75.70 -62.99 -105.59
CA LEU A 350 -76.85 -62.51 -106.37
C LEU A 350 -76.44 -61.58 -107.52
N LEU A 351 -75.47 -60.67 -107.29
CA LEU A 351 -74.92 -59.80 -108.34
C LEU A 351 -74.20 -60.58 -109.43
N GLU A 352 -73.46 -61.63 -109.07
CA GLU A 352 -72.77 -62.50 -110.01
C GLU A 352 -73.77 -63.30 -110.86
N GLN A 353 -74.83 -63.85 -110.23
CA GLN A 353 -75.93 -64.50 -110.95
C GLN A 353 -76.67 -63.52 -111.89
N PHE A 354 -76.86 -62.27 -111.47
CA PHE A 354 -77.48 -61.23 -112.28
C PHE A 354 -76.62 -60.90 -113.52
N SER A 355 -75.30 -60.74 -113.35
CA SER A 355 -74.34 -60.51 -114.44
C SER A 355 -74.33 -61.65 -115.48
N ILE A 356 -74.37 -62.90 -115.02
CA ILE A 356 -74.44 -64.07 -115.91
C ILE A 356 -75.74 -64.06 -116.73
N LYS A 357 -76.89 -63.80 -116.09
CA LYS A 357 -78.18 -63.68 -116.78
C LYS A 357 -78.20 -62.52 -117.78
N GLN A 358 -77.63 -61.38 -117.43
CA GLN A 358 -77.54 -60.22 -118.31
C GLN A 358 -76.71 -60.51 -119.58
N ASN A 359 -75.58 -61.22 -119.42
CA ASN A 359 -74.77 -61.67 -120.56
C ASN A 359 -75.47 -62.73 -121.42
N GLN A 360 -76.27 -63.62 -120.83
CA GLN A 360 -77.11 -64.55 -121.58
C GLN A 360 -78.20 -63.84 -122.39
N MET A 361 -78.85 -62.83 -121.80
CA MET A 361 -79.82 -61.97 -122.49
C MET A 361 -79.18 -61.26 -123.69
N ARG A 362 -77.98 -60.72 -123.52
CA ARG A 362 -77.23 -60.04 -124.58
C ARG A 362 -76.87 -60.97 -125.74
N LYS A 363 -76.37 -62.19 -125.44
CA LYS A 363 -76.09 -63.19 -126.48
C LYS A 363 -77.34 -63.62 -127.26
N LYS A 364 -78.49 -63.74 -126.57
CA LYS A 364 -79.77 -64.03 -127.24
C LYS A 364 -80.21 -62.87 -128.16
N ALA A 365 -79.99 -61.62 -127.76
CA ALA A 365 -80.26 -60.45 -128.60
C ALA A 365 -79.37 -60.44 -129.87
N ASP A 366 -78.06 -60.69 -129.72
CA ASP A 366 -77.11 -60.73 -130.85
C ASP A 366 -77.38 -61.87 -131.84
N SER A 367 -77.97 -62.99 -131.38
CA SER A 367 -78.40 -64.09 -132.26
C SER A 367 -79.67 -63.76 -133.06
N ILE A 368 -80.55 -62.91 -132.55
CA ILE A 368 -81.76 -62.46 -133.28
C ILE A 368 -81.36 -61.50 -134.40
N GLU A 369 -80.38 -60.62 -134.17
CA GLU A 369 -79.95 -59.62 -135.15
C GLU A 369 -79.27 -60.23 -136.39
N ARG A 370 -78.55 -61.34 -136.24
CA ARG A 370 -77.88 -62.03 -137.36
C ARG A 370 -78.82 -62.84 -138.27
N LEU A 371 -80.00 -63.23 -137.80
CA LEU A 371 -80.99 -63.94 -138.61
C LEU A 371 -81.78 -63.00 -139.53
N VAL A 372 -81.80 -61.69 -139.23
CA VAL A 372 -82.55 -60.68 -139.99
C VAL A 372 -81.75 -60.13 -141.18
N SER A 373 -80.41 -60.21 -141.19
CA SER A 373 -79.57 -59.76 -142.31
C SER A 373 -79.43 -60.76 -143.47
N SER A 374 -80.23 -61.83 -143.48
CA SER A 374 -80.16 -62.97 -144.42
C SER A 374 -81.47 -63.19 -145.22
N CYS A 375 -82.41 -62.24 -145.18
CA CYS A 375 -83.65 -62.28 -145.97
C CYS A 375 -83.79 -61.06 -146.87
#